data_AF-A0A7X6TSP1-F1
#
_entry.id   AF-A0A7X6TSP1-F1
#
_cell.length_a   1.000
_cell.length_b   1.000
_cell.length_c   1.000
_cell.angle_alpha   90.00
_cell.angle_beta   90.00
_cell.angle_gamma   90.00
#
_symmetry.space_group_name_H-M   'P 1'
#
loop_
_entity.id
_entity.type
_entity.pdbx_description
1 polymer ?
#
loop_
_entity_poly.entity_id
_entity_poly.type
_entity_poly.pdbx_seq_one_letter_code
_entity_poly.pdbx_strand_id
1 'polypeptide(L)' 'NIQKVRTILLSMEGNISVLEHLEVGVNILSSDLSYDIFIKASFLNEEDYHIYQEDPYHVDRVLYFLKPLLEDSKTCDYLT' A
#
# COMPACT_ATOMS: atom_id res chain seq x y z
N ASN A 1 -1.06 4.29 15.73
CA ASN A 1 -1.37 3.38 14.58
C ASN A 1 -0.55 3.69 13.34
N ILE A 2 -0.36 4.96 12.99
CA ILE A 2 0.33 5.40 11.76
C ILE A 2 1.66 4.69 11.49
N GLN A 3 2.61 4.71 12.43
CA GLN A 3 3.92 4.07 12.22
C GLN A 3 3.82 2.56 12.02
N LYS A 4 2.89 1.90 12.71
CA LYS A 4 2.63 0.46 12.53
C LYS A 4 2.11 0.17 11.12
N VAL A 5 1.16 0.97 10.64
CA VAL A 5 0.65 0.87 9.27
C VAL A 5 1.77 1.08 8.25
N ARG A 6 2.57 2.13 8.43
CA ARG A 6 3.74 2.38 7.57
C ARG A 6 4.68 1.17 7.51
N THR A 7 4.99 0.56 8.66
CA THR A 7 5.84 -0.65 8.70
C THR A 7 5.19 -1.84 7.98
N ILE A 8 3.87 -2.04 8.15
CA ILE A 8 3.15 -3.12 7.46
C ILE A 8 3.21 -2.91 5.94
N LEU A 9 2.94 -1.70 5.45
CA LEU A 9 2.98 -1.39 4.02
C LEU A 9 4.38 -1.57 3.46
N LEU A 10 5.41 -1.00 4.10
CA LEU A 10 6.81 -1.15 3.67
C LEU A 10 7.29 -2.61 3.68
N SER A 11 6.67 -3.49 4.48
CA SER A 11 7.03 -4.91 4.50
C SER A 11 6.70 -5.65 3.21
N MET A 12 5.96 -5.06 2.26
CA MET A 12 5.72 -5.63 0.93
C MET A 12 6.99 -5.64 0.06
N GLU A 13 7.88 -4.67 0.28
CA GLU A 13 9.13 -4.57 -0.47
C GLU A 13 10.00 -5.81 -0.23
N GLY A 14 10.39 -6.47 -1.32
CA GLY A 14 11.15 -7.72 -1.29
C GLY A 14 10.36 -8.99 -0.95
N ASN A 15 9.08 -8.87 -0.54
CA ASN A 15 8.20 -10.03 -0.31
C ASN A 15 7.22 -10.29 -1.47
N ILE A 16 6.90 -9.26 -2.27
CA ILE A 16 6.06 -9.40 -3.48
C ILE A 16 6.94 -9.17 -4.70
N SER A 17 7.12 -10.19 -5.54
CA SER A 17 8.11 -10.17 -6.62
C SER A 17 7.75 -9.22 -7.78
N VAL A 18 6.46 -9.01 -8.02
CA VAL A 18 5.94 -8.15 -9.10
C VAL A 18 5.92 -6.65 -8.73
N LEU A 19 6.22 -6.32 -7.47
CA LEU A 19 6.25 -4.95 -6.98
C LEU A 19 7.61 -4.31 -7.30
N GLU A 20 7.68 -3.49 -8.35
CA GLU A 20 8.94 -2.88 -8.80
C GLU A 20 9.40 -1.74 -7.90
N HIS A 21 8.45 -0.91 -7.47
CA HIS A 21 8.73 0.23 -6.60
C HIS A 21 7.63 0.39 -5.56
N LEU A 22 8.05 0.74 -4.34
CA LEU A 22 7.16 1.03 -3.23
C LEU A 22 7.62 2.29 -2.50
N GLU A 23 6.72 3.25 -2.40
CA GLU A 23 6.89 4.44 -1.58
C GLU A 23 5.77 4.52 -0.55
N VAL A 24 6.12 4.78 0.71
CA VAL A 24 5.15 4.98 1.80
C VAL A 24 5.46 6.27 2.54
N GLY A 25 4.56 7.24 2.40
CA GLY A 25 4.62 8.54 3.04
C GLY A 25 3.70 8.62 4.27
N VAL A 26 4.09 9.41 5.26
CA VAL A 26 3.23 9.76 6.40
C VAL A 26 2.93 11.25 6.31
N ASN A 27 1.65 11.59 6.46
CA ASN A 27 1.23 12.97 6.44
C ASN A 27 1.87 13.75 7.61
N ILE A 28 2.38 14.94 7.29
CA ILE A 28 2.99 15.86 8.26
C ILE A 28 2.12 17.11 8.50
N LEU A 29 1.12 17.36 7.66
CA LEU A 29 0.23 18.52 7.72
C LEU A 29 -1.22 18.04 7.87
N SER A 30 -1.73 18.09 9.08
CA SER A 30 -3.10 17.69 9.39
C SER A 30 -4.10 18.72 8.87
N SER A 31 -5.01 18.27 8.00
CA SER A 31 -6.18 19.01 7.54
C SER A 31 -7.35 18.05 7.42
N ASP A 32 -8.58 18.56 7.40
CA ASP A 32 -9.80 17.73 7.29
C ASP A 32 -9.86 16.93 5.98
N LEU A 33 -9.09 17.32 4.96
CA LEU A 33 -9.01 16.65 3.67
C LEU A 33 -7.77 15.76 3.54
N SER A 34 -6.90 15.73 4.56
CA SER A 34 -5.68 14.95 4.53
C SER A 34 -5.94 13.53 5.02
N TYR A 35 -5.43 12.54 4.28
CA TYR A 35 -5.24 11.19 4.81
C TYR A 35 -3.97 11.11 5.66
N ASP A 36 -3.86 10.09 6.50
CA ASP A 36 -2.68 9.89 7.38
C ASP A 36 -1.46 9.34 6.63
N ILE A 37 -1.70 8.53 5.60
CA ILE A 37 -0.68 7.73 4.93
C ILE A 37 -0.89 7.77 3.41
N PHE A 38 0.21 7.90 2.69
CA PHE A 38 0.28 7.78 1.24
C PHE A 38 1.04 6.51 0.88
N ILE A 39 0.58 5.81 -0.16
CA ILE A 39 1.29 4.69 -0.77
C ILE A 39 1.33 4.88 -2.28
N LYS A 40 2.49 4.63 -2.88
CA LYS A 40 2.67 4.47 -4.32
C LYS A 40 3.35 3.14 -4.58
N ALA A 41 2.68 2.29 -5.34
CA ALA A 41 3.24 1.06 -5.87
C ALA A 41 3.40 1.22 -7.38
N SER A 42 4.44 0.64 -7.96
CA SER A 42 4.64 0.60 -9.41
C SER A 42 4.92 -0.83 -9.85
N PHE A 43 4.42 -1.16 -11.03
CA PHE A 43 4.42 -2.50 -11.63
C PHE A 43 4.83 -2.36 -13.09
N LEU A 44 5.42 -3.41 -13.66
CA LEU A 44 5.88 -3.38 -15.05
C LEU A 44 4.72 -3.25 -16.05
N ASN A 45 3.58 -3.87 -15.73
CA ASN A 45 2.41 -3.94 -16.59
C ASN A 45 1.14 -4.24 -15.78
N GLU A 46 -0.01 -4.31 -16.45
CA GLU A 46 -1.30 -4.58 -15.82
C GLU A 46 -1.42 -6.01 -15.25
N GLU A 47 -0.80 -7.01 -15.90
CA GLU A 47 -0.80 -8.40 -15.42
C GLU A 47 -0.09 -8.53 -14.06
N ASP A 48 1.05 -7.85 -13.91
CA ASP A 48 1.80 -7.77 -12.65
C ASP A 48 0.98 -7.10 -11.53
N TYR A 49 0.17 -6.10 -11.86
CA TYR A 49 -0.77 -5.50 -10.90
C TYR A 49 -1.83 -6.51 -10.44
N HIS A 50 -2.42 -7.26 -11.36
CA HIS A 50 -3.40 -8.30 -11.01
C HIS A 50 -2.77 -9.41 -10.14
N ILE A 51 -1.53 -9.83 -10.46
CA ILE A 51 -0.78 -10.78 -9.63
C ILE A 51 -0.58 -10.22 -8.22
N TYR A 52 -0.19 -8.94 -8.09
CA TYR A 52 -0.03 -8.29 -6.79
C TYR A 52 -1.34 -8.28 -5.98
N GLN A 53 -2.48 -8.03 -6.62
CA GLN A 53 -3.77 -7.96 -5.93
C GLN A 53 -4.14 -9.28 -5.24
N GLU A 54 -3.80 -10.40 -5.87
CA GLU A 54 -4.08 -11.76 -5.37
C GLU A 54 -2.93 -12.38 -4.57
N ASP A 55 -1.77 -11.73 -4.51
CA ASP A 55 -0.59 -12.25 -3.82
C ASP A 55 -0.91 -12.58 -2.34
N PRO A 56 -0.63 -13.81 -1.85
CA PRO A 56 -0.94 -14.19 -0.48
C PRO A 56 -0.29 -13.30 0.58
N TYR A 57 0.89 -12.73 0.30
CA TYR A 57 1.52 -11.78 1.19
C TYR A 57 0.74 -10.46 1.21
N HIS A 58 0.23 -9.99 0.08
CA HIS A 58 -0.66 -8.83 0.06
C HIS A 58 -1.97 -9.12 0.80
N VAL A 59 -2.67 -10.21 0.46
CA VAL A 59 -4.02 -10.50 0.96
C VAL A 59 -4.00 -10.98 2.42
N ASP A 60 -3.25 -12.04 2.71
CA ASP A 60 -3.32 -12.75 3.99
C ASP A 60 -2.41 -12.14 5.06
N ARG A 61 -1.40 -11.36 4.64
CA ARG A 61 -0.51 -10.66 5.58
C ARG A 61 -0.87 -9.19 5.66
N VAL A 62 -0.70 -8.43 4.59
CA VAL A 62 -0.79 -6.97 4.64
C VAL A 62 -2.23 -6.53 4.93
N LEU A 63 -3.19 -6.93 4.11
CA LEU A 63 -4.59 -6.53 4.30
C LEU A 63 -5.16 -7.04 5.64
N TYR A 64 -4.77 -8.24 6.08
CA TYR A 64 -5.18 -8.78 7.38
C TYR A 64 -4.79 -7.86 8.55
N PHE A 65 -3.54 -7.38 8.60
CA PHE A 65 -3.10 -6.47 9.68
C PHE A 65 -3.51 -5.02 9.45
N LEU A 66 -3.77 -4.63 8.22
CA LEU A 66 -4.10 -3.27 7.84
C LEU A 66 -5.58 -2.95 8.09
N LYS A 67 -6.50 -3.84 7.71
CA LYS A 67 -7.96 -3.62 7.80
C LYS A 67 -8.44 -3.13 9.18
N PRO A 68 -8.01 -3.69 10.33
CA PRO A 68 -8.45 -3.20 11.64
C PRO A 68 -7.93 -1.81 12.02
N LEU A 69 -6.97 -1.27 11.25
CA LEU A 69 -6.33 0.02 11.50
C LEU A 69 -6.79 1.11 10.52
N LEU A 70 -7.61 0.76 9.53
CA LEU A 70 -8.11 1.68 8.50
C LEU A 70 -9.51 2.20 8.86
N GLU A 71 -9.67 3.51 8.77
CA GLU A 71 -10.98 4.16 8.80
C GLU A 71 -11.53 4.38 7.39
N ASP A 72 -10.69 4.87 6.48
CA ASP A 72 -11.02 5.06 5.06
C ASP A 72 -9.77 4.85 4.18
N SER A 73 -10.00 4.58 2.90
CA SER A 73 -8.97 4.46 1.87
C SER A 73 -9.53 4.89 0.51
N LYS A 74 -8.67 5.50 -0.31
CA LYS A 74 -8.94 5.87 -1.71
C LYS A 74 -7.71 5.53 -2.54
N THR A 75 -7.93 4.99 -3.73
CA THR A 75 -6.87 4.57 -4.66
C THR A 75 -7.12 5.16 -6.04
N CYS A 76 -6.07 5.31 -6.81
CA CYS A 76 -6.12 5.77 -8.20
C CYS A 76 -5.04 5.01 -8.99
N ASP A 77 -5.48 4.31 -10.04
CA ASP A 77 -4.62 3.52 -10.91
C ASP A 77 -4.45 4.26 -12.24
N TYR A 78 -3.21 4.40 -12.72
CA TYR A 78 -2.89 5.17 -13.91
C TYR A 78 -1.63 4.63 -14.61
N LEU A 79 -1.50 4.94 -15.90
CA LEU A 79 -0.30 4.62 -16.69
C LEU A 79 0.68 5.79 -16.65
N THR A 80 1.97 5.50 -16.45
CA THR A 80 3.08 6.46 -16.46
C THR A 80 3.85 6.46 -17.76
#